data_AF-A0A1E7FI39-F1
#
_entry.id   AF-A0A1E7FI39-F1
#
_cell.length_a   1.000
_cell.length_b   1.000
_cell.length_c   1.000
_cell.angle_alpha   90.00
_cell.angle_beta   90.00
_cell.angle_gamma   90.00
#
_symmetry.space_group_name_H-M   'P 1'
#
loop_
_entity.id
_entity.type
_entity.pdbx_description
1 polymer ?
#
loop_
_entity_poly.entity_id
_entity_poly.type
_entity_poly.pdbx_seq_one_letter_code
_entity_poly.pdbx_strand_id
1 'polypeptide(L)'
;MKFIVSFSLFLVAVSASEAFVTTTGRGGARTSFVVPKSQQQQQPGVTNQNNLFFVRGGARYESTTRPTDSSSSSEVSASVVRGGGSDAVTNNNIVQSLTSNPLTKAIFSSTLFVFTDLIIKAIFKTKGISFPSSLAGCCFLATTLLSTPFHETLYRVLSPGAKLMQKFMMIFLVPNLIILPLCGGAYSATEVAKIMTIIFGGFLFSLLSTCYSVMAVSKIFGTNTGSGDDTTATTTETAAVSSHATASTTPKPKPFSDELTYGSRAVAAASGIAAIAANTVSGSTSTLTSPLLAFSMLAATVHNFAFGARQSKKFIKVSHPLVTCTTLSWVWAYLLGSATGGTFFSMLRGYRVGGGISLATSGAGDFLSFVLGPAVVSLGVSIYERRVLIKKNYKEVLTATGVSCVGGLFGTALAVRILGLASAELRLSMLPRNITSALAVAIADILGANKSLAVAIAIVTGLIGANFGATLLDLFGIKDPVVRGLGIGSAAHGLGAAAFVEEPEAFPFAAISMALTAICGTLFVSIPAVKALAIKIALGALA
;
A
#
# COMPACT_ATOMS: atom_id res chain seq x y z
N MET A 1 25.43 7.75 2.85
CA MET A 1 25.07 8.54 1.65
C MET A 1 24.73 7.70 0.43
N LYS A 2 25.67 7.00 -0.26
CA LYS A 2 25.40 6.30 -1.54
C LYS A 2 24.08 5.50 -1.58
N PHE A 3 23.79 4.73 -0.53
CA PHE A 3 22.52 4.01 -0.35
C PHE A 3 21.25 4.87 -0.46
N ILE A 4 21.22 6.03 0.21
CA ILE A 4 20.09 6.98 0.18
C ILE A 4 19.91 7.53 -1.23
N VAL A 5 21.01 7.83 -1.95
CA VAL A 5 20.94 8.31 -3.33
C VAL A 5 20.37 7.24 -4.26
N SER A 6 20.80 5.98 -4.17
CA SER A 6 20.26 4.87 -4.97
C SER A 6 18.79 4.57 -4.64
N PHE A 7 18.41 4.60 -3.37
CA PHE A 7 17.02 4.40 -2.95
C PHE A 7 16.11 5.56 -3.38
N SER A 8 16.57 6.80 -3.23
CA SER A 8 15.89 7.98 -3.77
C SER A 8 15.80 7.92 -5.29
N LEU A 9 16.80 7.40 -6.01
CA LEU A 9 16.69 7.16 -7.46
C LEU A 9 15.60 6.14 -7.81
N PHE A 10 15.47 5.05 -7.05
CA PHE A 10 14.40 4.08 -7.26
C PHE A 10 13.02 4.69 -6.99
N LEU A 11 12.84 5.42 -5.88
CA LEU A 11 11.58 6.13 -5.61
C LEU A 11 11.30 7.25 -6.60
N VAL A 12 12.33 7.99 -7.05
CA VAL A 12 12.20 9.00 -8.11
C VAL A 12 11.79 8.33 -9.42
N ALA A 13 12.40 7.23 -9.83
CA ALA A 13 12.03 6.54 -11.07
C ALA A 13 10.59 6.01 -11.03
N VAL A 14 10.23 5.28 -9.96
CA VAL A 14 8.87 4.76 -9.77
C VAL A 14 7.85 5.90 -9.68
N SER A 15 8.09 6.89 -8.83
CA SER A 15 7.13 7.96 -8.57
C SER A 15 7.08 9.02 -9.67
N ALA A 16 8.14 9.26 -10.45
CA ALA A 16 8.11 10.19 -11.58
C ALA A 16 7.25 9.63 -12.73
N SER A 17 7.37 8.33 -13.03
CA SER A 17 6.52 7.65 -14.01
C SER A 17 5.04 7.56 -13.60
N GLU A 18 4.72 7.84 -12.35
CA GLU A 18 3.34 8.00 -11.86
C GLU A 18 2.91 9.48 -11.82
N ALA A 19 3.83 10.41 -11.57
CA ALA A 19 3.56 11.85 -11.44
C ALA A 19 3.24 12.56 -12.78
N PHE A 20 3.75 12.07 -13.91
CA PHE A 20 3.52 12.72 -15.22
C PHE A 20 2.03 12.77 -15.61
N VAL A 21 1.22 11.82 -15.11
CA VAL A 21 -0.24 11.79 -15.30
C VAL A 21 -0.94 12.95 -14.58
N THR A 22 -0.45 13.38 -13.41
CA THR A 22 -1.05 14.51 -12.67
C THR A 22 -0.79 15.88 -13.31
N THR A 23 0.20 16.01 -14.19
CA THR A 23 0.49 17.27 -14.90
C THR A 23 -0.05 17.32 -16.34
N THR A 24 -0.28 16.18 -16.98
CA THR A 24 -0.80 16.11 -18.37
C THR A 24 -2.33 16.10 -18.47
N GLY A 25 -3.05 16.08 -17.34
CA GLY A 25 -4.52 16.15 -17.29
C GLY A 25 -5.15 17.50 -17.69
N ARG A 26 -4.37 18.48 -18.18
CA ARG A 26 -4.84 19.76 -18.73
C ARG A 26 -3.97 20.20 -19.91
N GLY A 27 -4.60 20.68 -20.98
CA GLY A 27 -3.94 21.32 -22.11
C GLY A 27 -3.74 20.40 -23.32
N GLY A 28 -4.79 20.22 -24.14
CA GLY A 28 -4.62 19.71 -25.49
C GLY A 28 -3.90 20.75 -26.35
N ALA A 29 -2.61 20.53 -26.62
CA ALA A 29 -1.76 21.47 -27.34
C ALA A 29 -2.12 21.53 -28.84
N ARG A 30 -3.08 22.38 -29.20
CA ARG A 30 -3.17 22.88 -30.59
C ARG A 30 -1.96 23.78 -30.86
N THR A 31 -1.16 23.40 -31.85
CA THR A 31 0.01 24.15 -32.30
C THR A 31 -0.40 25.39 -33.09
N SER A 32 -0.47 26.54 -32.41
CA SER A 32 -0.58 27.85 -33.07
C SER A 32 0.80 28.50 -33.13
N PHE A 33 1.41 28.49 -34.31
CA PHE A 33 2.72 29.09 -34.56
C PHE A 33 2.58 30.63 -34.64
N VAL A 34 3.30 31.38 -33.81
CA VAL A 34 3.33 32.85 -33.87
C VAL A 34 4.79 33.30 -33.88
N VAL A 35 5.20 33.92 -34.99
CA VAL A 35 6.55 34.45 -35.21
C VAL A 35 6.62 35.87 -34.63
N PRO A 36 7.64 36.23 -33.83
CA PRO A 36 7.80 37.60 -33.36
C PRO A 36 8.23 38.52 -34.51
N LYS A 37 7.62 39.70 -34.62
CA LYS A 37 8.11 40.80 -35.45
C LYS A 37 8.56 41.98 -34.59
N SER A 38 9.72 42.52 -34.94
CA SER A 38 10.28 43.76 -34.40
C SER A 38 9.53 45.00 -34.91
N GLN A 39 9.85 46.16 -34.33
CA GLN A 39 9.26 47.46 -34.63
C GLN A 39 9.34 47.85 -36.12
N GLN A 40 8.31 48.53 -36.65
CA GLN A 40 8.49 49.88 -37.23
C GLN A 40 7.18 50.65 -37.48
N GLN A 41 7.19 51.92 -37.03
CA GLN A 41 6.59 53.16 -37.57
C GLN A 41 5.19 53.27 -38.23
N GLN A 42 4.55 54.39 -37.85
CA GLN A 42 3.69 55.32 -38.62
C GLN A 42 2.15 55.12 -38.75
N GLN A 43 1.46 56.23 -38.46
CA GLN A 43 0.06 56.60 -38.70
C GLN A 43 -0.13 57.19 -40.14
N PRO A 44 -1.32 57.67 -40.61
CA PRO A 44 -2.66 57.82 -39.97
C PRO A 44 -3.84 57.20 -40.77
N GLY A 45 -5.10 57.30 -40.27
CA GLY A 45 -6.24 56.64 -40.96
C GLY A 45 -7.72 56.89 -40.51
N VAL A 46 -8.05 58.03 -39.92
CA VAL A 46 -9.32 58.80 -40.12
C VAL A 46 -10.65 58.05 -40.45
N THR A 47 -11.51 57.86 -39.42
CA THR A 47 -13.02 57.84 -39.40
C THR A 47 -13.90 56.69 -39.95
N ASN A 48 -14.81 56.19 -39.07
CA ASN A 48 -16.30 56.36 -39.07
C ASN A 48 -17.28 55.16 -39.10
N GLN A 49 -18.42 55.42 -38.43
CA GLN A 49 -19.81 55.00 -38.67
C GLN A 49 -20.32 53.54 -38.51
N ASN A 50 -21.08 53.38 -37.41
CA ASN A 50 -22.52 53.07 -37.36
C ASN A 50 -23.09 51.63 -37.33
N ASN A 51 -24.18 51.54 -36.55
CA ASN A 51 -25.40 50.74 -36.72
C ASN A 51 -25.39 49.22 -36.38
N LEU A 52 -26.50 48.62 -35.89
CA LEU A 52 -27.64 49.09 -35.06
C LEU A 52 -28.52 47.89 -34.59
N PHE A 53 -29.35 48.07 -33.55
CA PHE A 53 -30.58 47.28 -33.24
C PHE A 53 -30.47 45.76 -32.93
N PHE A 54 -31.50 45.00 -32.49
CA PHE A 54 -32.87 45.26 -31.94
C PHE A 54 -32.97 44.35 -30.66
N VAL A 55 -33.16 44.84 -29.43
CA VAL A 55 -34.45 44.97 -28.68
C VAL A 55 -35.20 43.65 -28.38
N ARG A 56 -35.63 43.42 -27.12
CA ARG A 56 -37.07 43.29 -26.71
C ARG A 56 -37.33 42.96 -25.22
N GLY A 57 -37.75 43.97 -24.44
CA GLY A 57 -38.68 43.88 -23.30
C GLY A 57 -38.23 43.21 -21.97
N GLY A 58 -38.79 43.55 -20.81
CA GLY A 58 -39.72 44.66 -20.53
C GLY A 58 -40.72 44.39 -19.40
N ALA A 59 -40.33 44.63 -18.15
CA ALA A 59 -41.23 44.72 -16.99
C ALA A 59 -40.74 45.81 -16.01
N ARG A 60 -41.64 46.36 -15.20
CA ARG A 60 -41.50 47.62 -14.43
C ARG A 60 -41.83 47.37 -12.95
N TYR A 61 -41.21 48.09 -12.01
CA TYR A 61 -41.87 48.93 -10.99
C TYR A 61 -40.87 49.71 -10.10
N GLU A 62 -41.34 50.88 -9.64
CA GLU A 62 -40.83 51.95 -8.73
C GLU A 62 -39.51 51.70 -7.94
N SER A 63 -38.53 52.63 -7.84
CA SER A 63 -38.48 54.03 -7.38
C SER A 63 -38.88 54.26 -5.91
N THR A 64 -38.16 54.99 -5.05
CA THR A 64 -37.03 55.94 -5.32
C THR A 64 -35.76 55.55 -4.52
N THR A 65 -34.93 56.32 -3.79
CA THR A 65 -34.91 57.75 -3.36
C THR A 65 -33.44 58.21 -3.16
N ARG A 66 -33.20 59.53 -3.21
CA ARG A 66 -31.96 60.29 -2.87
C ARG A 66 -32.39 61.72 -2.48
N PRO A 67 -31.51 62.64 -2.02
CA PRO A 67 -30.07 62.52 -1.72
C PRO A 67 -29.88 62.46 -0.18
N THR A 68 -28.87 62.95 0.55
CA THR A 68 -27.61 63.71 0.32
C THR A 68 -26.58 63.23 1.39
N ASP A 69 -25.44 63.82 1.77
CA ASP A 69 -24.78 65.11 1.46
C ASP A 69 -23.23 64.94 1.37
N SER A 70 -22.45 65.91 1.86
CA SER A 70 -21.01 66.07 1.74
C SER A 70 -20.34 66.45 3.08
N SER A 71 -19.08 66.08 3.25
CA SER A 71 -17.98 66.99 3.64
C SER A 71 -16.67 66.21 3.82
N SER A 72 -15.56 66.93 3.77
CA SER A 72 -14.19 66.37 3.71
C SER A 72 -13.38 66.67 4.95
N SER A 73 -12.55 65.72 5.38
CA SER A 73 -11.27 66.05 6.00
C SER A 73 -10.22 64.96 5.72
N SER A 74 -9.05 65.41 5.31
CA SER A 74 -7.81 64.66 5.28
C SER A 74 -6.77 65.53 5.98
N GLU A 75 -5.91 64.97 6.83
CA GLU A 75 -4.46 65.21 6.74
C GLU A 75 -3.59 64.43 7.75
N VAL A 76 -2.39 64.11 7.26
CA VAL A 76 -1.07 64.02 7.93
C VAL A 76 -0.82 62.95 9.01
N SER A 77 0.32 62.27 8.80
CA SER A 77 0.92 61.20 9.61
C SER A 77 1.69 61.70 10.83
N ALA A 78 1.89 60.80 11.81
CA ALA A 78 3.04 60.82 12.71
C ALA A 78 3.71 59.44 12.72
N SER A 79 5.05 59.39 12.66
CA SER A 79 5.82 58.14 12.55
C SER A 79 6.59 57.83 13.84
N VAL A 80 6.69 56.55 14.18
CA VAL A 80 7.60 56.03 15.21
C VAL A 80 8.34 54.83 14.65
N VAL A 81 9.68 54.85 14.74
CA VAL A 81 10.58 53.81 14.23
C VAL A 81 11.39 53.22 15.38
N ARG A 82 11.35 51.90 15.56
CA ARG A 82 12.45 51.04 16.05
C ARG A 82 12.03 49.57 16.16
N GLY A 83 13.00 48.66 16.03
CA GLY A 83 12.85 47.22 16.31
C GLY A 83 13.17 46.31 15.12
N GLY A 84 14.43 45.93 14.95
CA GLY A 84 14.82 44.89 14.01
C GLY A 84 14.56 43.48 14.56
N GLY A 85 14.24 42.52 13.69
CA GLY A 85 13.92 41.13 14.05
C GLY A 85 14.06 40.17 12.87
N SER A 86 15.13 40.33 12.10
CA SER A 86 15.33 39.75 10.76
C SER A 86 15.78 38.27 10.76
N ASP A 87 15.15 37.42 11.56
CA ASP A 87 15.45 35.96 11.63
C ASP A 87 14.22 35.05 11.45
N ALA A 88 13.00 35.55 11.69
CA ALA A 88 11.80 34.71 11.73
C ALA A 88 11.21 34.32 10.36
N VAL A 89 11.52 35.06 9.28
CA VAL A 89 10.83 34.95 7.98
C VAL A 89 11.46 33.92 7.04
N THR A 90 12.76 33.64 7.19
CA THR A 90 13.55 32.88 6.19
C THR A 90 13.21 31.39 6.15
N ASN A 91 12.88 30.77 7.29
CA ASN A 91 12.71 29.32 7.41
C ASN A 91 11.47 28.75 6.66
N ASN A 92 10.38 29.52 6.54
CA ASN A 92 9.17 29.05 5.87
C ASN A 92 9.41 28.81 4.37
N ASN A 93 10.22 29.65 3.71
CA ASN A 93 10.43 29.61 2.27
C ASN A 93 11.13 28.34 1.78
N ILE A 94 12.01 27.74 2.59
CA ILE A 94 12.71 26.49 2.23
C ILE A 94 11.74 25.30 2.26
N VAL A 95 10.96 25.17 3.32
CA VAL A 95 9.95 24.10 3.45
C VAL A 95 8.85 24.25 2.39
N GLN A 96 8.43 25.47 2.10
CA GLN A 96 7.33 25.77 1.18
C GLN A 96 7.73 25.65 -0.31
N SER A 97 8.97 25.98 -0.69
CA SER A 97 9.48 25.78 -2.06
C SER A 97 9.77 24.31 -2.38
N LEU A 98 10.31 23.54 -1.42
CA LEU A 98 10.54 22.10 -1.55
C LEU A 98 9.24 21.26 -1.64
N THR A 99 8.07 21.85 -1.40
CA THR A 99 6.78 21.14 -1.28
C THR A 99 5.70 21.61 -2.26
N SER A 100 6.07 22.18 -3.39
CA SER A 100 5.10 22.51 -4.46
C SER A 100 4.55 21.27 -5.19
N ASN A 101 5.43 20.35 -5.62
CA ASN A 101 5.09 19.19 -6.45
C ASN A 101 4.65 17.97 -5.61
N PRO A 102 3.54 17.27 -5.93
CA PRO A 102 3.13 16.04 -5.24
C PRO A 102 4.20 14.93 -5.27
N LEU A 103 5.01 14.85 -6.34
CA LEU A 103 6.16 13.94 -6.44
C LEU A 103 7.16 14.16 -5.31
N THR A 104 7.59 15.40 -5.10
CA THR A 104 8.57 15.77 -4.06
C THR A 104 8.03 15.49 -2.67
N LYS A 105 6.73 15.75 -2.43
CA LYS A 105 6.05 15.36 -1.17
C LYS A 105 6.12 13.84 -0.96
N ALA A 106 5.76 13.05 -1.96
CA ALA A 106 5.77 11.59 -1.86
C ALA A 106 7.18 11.02 -1.61
N ILE A 107 8.22 11.57 -2.27
CA ILE A 107 9.62 11.15 -2.06
C ILE A 107 10.11 11.53 -0.67
N PHE A 108 9.93 12.77 -0.23
CA PHE A 108 10.33 13.23 1.11
C PHE A 108 9.66 12.41 2.21
N SER A 109 8.34 12.25 2.09
CA SER A 109 7.50 11.46 3.00
C SER A 109 7.91 9.98 3.05
N SER A 110 8.19 9.38 1.89
CA SER A 110 8.69 8.00 1.81
C SER A 110 10.06 7.84 2.44
N THR A 111 10.96 8.81 2.21
CA THR A 111 12.32 8.84 2.78
C THR A 111 12.28 8.88 4.30
N LEU A 112 11.30 9.58 4.91
CA LEU A 112 11.12 9.61 6.36
C LEU A 112 10.80 8.23 6.95
N PHE A 113 9.88 7.44 6.36
CA PHE A 113 9.63 6.06 6.81
C PHE A 113 10.87 5.17 6.72
N VAL A 114 11.74 5.40 5.73
CA VAL A 114 13.00 4.66 5.57
C VAL A 114 13.99 5.01 6.66
N PHE A 115 14.15 6.29 7.00
CA PHE A 115 14.93 6.69 8.16
C PHE A 115 14.38 6.10 9.46
N THR A 116 13.05 6.08 9.65
CA THR A 116 12.42 5.47 10.83
C THR A 116 12.72 3.97 10.94
N ASP A 117 12.53 3.16 9.89
CA ASP A 117 12.88 1.73 9.92
C ASP A 117 14.38 1.52 10.15
N LEU A 118 15.26 2.26 9.46
CA LEU A 118 16.71 2.13 9.61
C LEU A 118 17.20 2.48 11.03
N ILE A 119 16.71 3.56 11.63
CA ILE A 119 17.06 3.98 12.99
C ILE A 119 16.62 2.91 14.01
N ILE A 120 15.37 2.45 13.92
CA ILE A 120 14.84 1.45 14.86
C ILE A 120 15.53 0.10 14.66
N LYS A 121 15.80 -0.31 13.41
CA LYS A 121 16.57 -1.52 13.07
C LYS A 121 18.00 -1.47 13.61
N ALA A 122 18.66 -0.30 13.60
CA ALA A 122 19.96 -0.12 14.21
C ALA A 122 19.90 -0.26 15.74
N ILE A 123 18.95 0.42 16.40
CA ILE A 123 18.74 0.34 17.86
C ILE A 123 18.40 -1.09 18.31
N PHE A 124 17.60 -1.82 17.52
CA PHE A 124 17.22 -3.19 17.84
C PHE A 124 18.41 -4.14 17.68
N LYS A 125 19.23 -3.97 16.63
CA LYS A 125 20.44 -4.75 16.43
C LYS A 125 21.47 -4.53 17.54
N THR A 126 21.65 -3.31 18.03
CA THR A 126 22.59 -3.04 19.14
C THR A 126 22.07 -3.51 20.50
N LYS A 127 20.75 -3.58 20.70
CA LYS A 127 20.12 -4.08 21.93
C LYS A 127 19.73 -5.57 21.90
N GLY A 128 20.04 -6.31 20.83
CA GLY A 128 19.69 -7.73 20.69
C GLY A 128 18.18 -8.02 20.63
N ILE A 129 17.36 -7.02 20.26
CA ILE A 129 15.89 -7.13 20.28
C ILE A 129 15.41 -7.95 19.09
N SER A 130 14.75 -9.08 19.36
CA SER A 130 14.18 -10.00 18.35
C SER A 130 12.82 -9.57 17.79
N PHE A 131 12.21 -8.51 18.32
CA PHE A 131 10.95 -7.95 17.83
C PHE A 131 11.13 -7.30 16.43
N PRO A 132 10.17 -7.38 15.49
CA PRO A 132 10.32 -6.76 14.17
C PRO A 132 10.42 -5.22 14.22
N SER A 133 11.56 -4.67 13.79
CA SER A 133 11.83 -3.22 13.83
C SER A 133 10.82 -2.37 13.06
N SER A 134 10.33 -2.87 11.93
CA SER A 134 9.34 -2.18 11.09
C SER A 134 7.98 -2.10 11.77
N LEU A 135 7.60 -3.13 12.53
CA LEU A 135 6.38 -3.12 13.33
C LEU A 135 6.52 -2.17 14.53
N ALA A 136 7.69 -2.15 15.19
CA ALA A 136 7.99 -1.15 16.21
C ALA A 136 7.89 0.29 15.65
N GLY A 137 8.38 0.53 14.44
CA GLY A 137 8.21 1.81 13.74
C GLY A 137 6.76 2.15 13.41
N CYS A 138 5.96 1.16 12.98
CA CYS A 138 4.52 1.32 12.76
C CYS A 138 3.79 1.73 14.05
N CYS A 139 4.02 1.01 15.15
CA CYS A 139 3.41 1.28 16.45
C CYS A 139 3.87 2.63 17.04
N PHE A 140 5.16 2.97 16.91
CA PHE A 140 5.71 4.27 17.30
C PHE A 140 5.02 5.40 16.53
N LEU A 141 5.00 5.33 15.20
CA LEU A 141 4.46 6.36 14.33
C LEU A 141 2.94 6.53 14.50
N ALA A 142 2.20 5.43 14.68
CA ALA A 142 0.78 5.47 15.04
C ALA A 142 0.55 6.18 16.39
N THR A 143 1.35 5.85 17.41
CA THR A 143 1.28 6.50 18.73
C THR A 143 1.61 7.98 18.64
N THR A 144 2.67 8.36 17.92
CA THR A 144 3.04 9.77 17.71
C THR A 144 1.90 10.55 17.03
N LEU A 145 1.28 9.98 16.00
CA LEU A 145 0.13 10.60 15.34
C LEU A 145 -1.12 10.68 16.23
N LEU A 146 -1.33 9.75 17.15
CA LEU A 146 -2.48 9.76 18.08
C LEU A 146 -2.27 10.66 19.31
N SER A 147 -1.03 10.90 19.73
CA SER A 147 -0.71 11.63 20.98
C SER A 147 -0.15 13.04 20.79
N THR A 148 0.29 13.45 19.60
CA THR A 148 0.84 14.82 19.39
C THR A 148 -0.26 15.85 19.11
N PRO A 149 -0.11 17.12 19.54
CA PRO A 149 -1.09 18.17 19.27
C PRO A 149 -1.05 18.63 17.79
N PHE A 150 0.07 18.44 17.09
CA PHE A 150 0.26 18.79 15.67
C PHE A 150 -0.04 17.63 14.71
N HIS A 151 -0.86 16.67 15.13
CA HIS A 151 -1.13 15.42 14.42
C HIS A 151 -1.61 15.60 12.97
N GLU A 152 -2.49 16.58 12.68
CA GLU A 152 -2.96 16.84 11.32
C GLU A 152 -1.83 17.33 10.41
N THR A 153 -0.91 18.16 10.91
CA THR A 153 0.26 18.62 10.15
C THR A 153 1.21 17.46 9.86
N LEU A 154 1.49 16.63 10.86
CA LEU A 154 2.33 15.44 10.71
C LEU A 154 1.69 14.42 9.74
N TYR A 155 0.37 14.19 9.85
CA TYR A 155 -0.40 13.37 8.91
C TYR A 155 -0.32 13.89 7.48
N ARG A 156 -0.49 15.20 7.24
CA ARG A 156 -0.38 15.82 5.91
C ARG A 156 1.01 15.66 5.28
N VAL A 157 2.07 15.61 6.09
CA VAL A 157 3.45 15.32 5.64
C VAL A 157 3.67 13.83 5.36
N LEU A 158 3.07 12.93 6.15
CA LEU A 158 3.26 11.47 6.06
C LEU A 158 2.33 10.76 5.04
N SER A 159 1.14 11.30 4.79
CA SER A 159 0.13 10.66 3.93
C SER A 159 0.57 10.46 2.46
N PRO A 160 1.28 11.40 1.79
CA PRO A 160 1.73 11.21 0.41
C PRO A 160 2.67 10.01 0.23
N GLY A 161 3.63 9.82 1.13
CA GLY A 161 4.55 8.69 1.10
C GLY A 161 3.87 7.39 1.53
N ALA A 162 2.96 7.43 2.52
CA ALA A 162 2.22 6.25 2.94
C ALA A 162 1.36 5.70 1.81
N LYS A 163 0.64 6.57 1.08
CA LYS A 163 -0.17 6.18 -0.09
C LYS A 163 0.69 5.59 -1.22
N LEU A 164 1.90 6.12 -1.45
CA LEU A 164 2.86 5.54 -2.39
C LEU A 164 3.33 4.15 -1.93
N MET A 165 3.82 4.02 -0.69
CA MET A 165 4.29 2.75 -0.13
C MET A 165 3.20 1.68 -0.09
N GLN A 166 1.96 2.05 0.21
CA GLN A 166 0.83 1.12 0.26
C GLN A 166 0.37 0.70 -1.14
N LYS A 167 0.37 1.60 -2.13
CA LYS A 167 0.12 1.26 -3.55
C LYS A 167 1.07 0.18 -4.07
N PHE A 168 2.33 0.20 -3.61
CA PHE A 168 3.35 -0.79 -3.97
C PHE A 168 3.57 -1.90 -2.91
N MET A 169 2.80 -1.94 -1.82
CA MET A 169 2.96 -2.94 -0.75
C MET A 169 2.97 -4.37 -1.30
N MET A 170 2.10 -4.66 -2.27
CA MET A 170 1.94 -6.01 -2.82
C MET A 170 3.15 -6.46 -3.66
N ILE A 171 3.84 -5.57 -4.39
CA ILE A 171 5.05 -5.96 -5.13
C ILE A 171 6.23 -6.23 -4.19
N PHE A 172 6.30 -5.59 -3.01
CA PHE A 172 7.33 -5.88 -2.00
C PHE A 172 7.20 -7.29 -1.39
N LEU A 173 6.07 -7.98 -1.60
CA LEU A 173 5.82 -9.35 -1.13
C LEU A 173 6.22 -10.42 -2.16
N VAL A 174 6.13 -10.09 -3.46
CA VAL A 174 6.47 -10.96 -4.59
C VAL A 174 7.84 -11.65 -4.48
N PRO A 175 8.91 -11.07 -3.89
CA PRO A 175 10.18 -11.76 -3.75
C PRO A 175 10.11 -13.13 -3.06
N ASN A 176 9.21 -13.28 -2.09
CA ASN A 176 9.00 -14.55 -1.39
C ASN A 176 8.30 -15.60 -2.27
N LEU A 177 7.46 -15.16 -3.22
CA LEU A 177 6.80 -16.02 -4.19
C LEU A 177 7.76 -16.46 -5.30
N ILE A 178 8.57 -15.53 -5.83
CA ILE A 178 9.51 -15.83 -6.90
C ILE A 178 10.54 -16.88 -6.45
N ILE A 179 11.05 -16.81 -5.21
CA ILE A 179 11.96 -17.84 -4.68
C ILE A 179 11.27 -19.11 -4.15
N LEU A 180 9.94 -19.21 -4.17
CA LEU A 180 9.21 -20.35 -3.61
C LEU A 180 9.70 -21.73 -4.13
N PRO A 181 10.09 -21.91 -5.41
CA PRO A 181 10.65 -23.17 -5.90
C PRO A 181 12.01 -23.56 -5.27
N LEU A 182 12.72 -22.64 -4.62
CA LEU A 182 13.96 -22.95 -3.88
C LEU A 182 13.71 -23.55 -2.49
N CYS A 183 12.49 -23.47 -1.96
CA CYS A 183 12.18 -23.94 -0.60
C CYS A 183 12.09 -25.46 -0.47
N GLY A 184 12.14 -26.19 -1.59
CA GLY A 184 12.14 -27.66 -1.60
C GLY A 184 10.81 -28.29 -1.18
N GLY A 185 10.82 -29.61 -1.08
CA GLY A 185 9.64 -30.43 -0.83
C GLY A 185 8.85 -30.71 -2.11
N ALA A 186 9.02 -31.91 -2.66
CA ALA A 186 8.03 -32.52 -3.53
C ALA A 186 6.87 -33.01 -2.65
N TYR A 187 5.99 -32.09 -2.23
CA TYR A 187 4.84 -32.42 -1.38
C TYR A 187 3.94 -33.42 -2.10
N SER A 188 3.65 -34.55 -1.46
CA SER A 188 2.67 -35.51 -1.97
C SER A 188 1.30 -34.85 -2.11
N ALA A 189 0.45 -35.38 -3.00
CA ALA A 189 -0.93 -34.91 -3.15
C ALA A 189 -1.71 -34.93 -1.81
N THR A 190 -1.35 -35.85 -0.90
CA THR A 190 -1.90 -35.93 0.46
C THR A 190 -1.46 -34.77 1.36
N GLU A 191 -0.20 -34.34 1.33
CA GLU A 191 0.25 -33.15 2.08
C GLU A 191 -0.37 -31.87 1.49
N VAL A 192 -0.45 -31.76 0.16
CA VAL A 192 -1.12 -30.62 -0.51
C VAL A 192 -2.61 -30.57 -0.15
N ALA A 193 -3.29 -31.72 -0.10
CA ALA A 193 -4.68 -31.79 0.35
C ALA A 193 -4.84 -31.31 1.79
N LYS A 194 -4.00 -31.78 2.74
CA LYS A 194 -4.01 -31.31 4.14
C LYS A 194 -3.78 -29.79 4.24
N ILE A 195 -2.81 -29.25 3.50
CA ILE A 195 -2.52 -27.80 3.44
C ILE A 195 -3.78 -27.03 2.99
N MET A 196 -4.45 -27.48 1.93
CA MET A 196 -5.66 -26.84 1.41
C MET A 196 -6.85 -26.97 2.38
N THR A 197 -7.01 -28.11 3.06
CA THR A 197 -8.02 -28.28 4.14
C THR A 197 -7.77 -27.31 5.29
N ILE A 198 -6.53 -27.11 5.72
CA ILE A 198 -6.17 -26.14 6.78
C ILE A 198 -6.41 -24.70 6.30
N ILE A 199 -6.09 -24.39 5.05
CA ILE A 199 -6.31 -23.05 4.49
C ILE A 199 -7.81 -22.74 4.41
N PHE A 200 -8.62 -23.61 3.84
CA PHE A 200 -10.06 -23.38 3.66
C PHE A 200 -10.84 -23.49 4.98
N GLY A 201 -10.61 -24.55 5.75
CA GLY A 201 -11.23 -24.74 7.07
C GLY A 201 -10.81 -23.66 8.07
N GLY A 202 -9.53 -23.28 8.06
CA GLY A 202 -9.01 -22.16 8.87
C GLY A 202 -9.57 -20.81 8.41
N PHE A 203 -9.80 -20.59 7.11
CA PHE A 203 -10.48 -19.40 6.60
C PHE A 203 -11.92 -19.32 7.10
N LEU A 204 -12.70 -20.39 6.91
CA LEU A 204 -14.09 -20.45 7.36
C LEU A 204 -14.20 -20.30 8.88
N PHE A 205 -13.31 -20.95 9.64
CA PHE A 205 -13.23 -20.81 11.09
C PHE A 205 -12.92 -19.36 11.50
N SER A 206 -11.88 -18.73 10.96
CA SER A 206 -11.55 -17.32 11.28
C SER A 206 -12.70 -16.37 10.92
N LEU A 207 -13.39 -16.60 9.79
CA LEU A 207 -14.50 -15.78 9.33
C LEU A 207 -15.68 -15.87 10.28
N LEU A 208 -16.20 -17.08 10.50
CA LEU A 208 -17.40 -17.30 11.32
C LEU A 208 -17.17 -17.02 12.80
N SER A 209 -16.03 -17.43 13.37
CA SER A 209 -15.70 -17.11 14.77
C SER A 209 -15.59 -15.61 15.00
N THR A 210 -14.98 -14.86 14.06
CA THR A 210 -14.97 -13.39 14.10
C THR A 210 -16.38 -12.83 14.03
N CYS A 211 -17.16 -13.18 13.00
CA CYS A 211 -18.47 -12.58 12.76
C CYS A 211 -19.45 -12.84 13.91
N TYR A 212 -19.60 -14.08 14.36
CA TYR A 212 -20.50 -14.40 15.47
C TYR A 212 -20.04 -13.80 16.81
N SER A 213 -18.73 -13.67 17.05
CA SER A 213 -18.24 -12.98 18.27
C SER A 213 -18.55 -11.48 18.25
N VAL A 214 -18.40 -10.81 17.10
CA VAL A 214 -18.79 -9.40 16.95
C VAL A 214 -20.29 -9.24 17.15
N MET A 215 -21.13 -10.06 16.49
CA MET A 215 -22.59 -10.02 16.65
C MET A 215 -23.03 -10.25 18.10
N ALA A 216 -22.39 -11.18 18.82
CA ALA A 216 -22.66 -11.42 20.23
C ALA A 216 -22.29 -10.20 21.10
N VAL A 217 -21.13 -9.59 20.87
CA VAL A 217 -20.68 -8.39 21.60
C VAL A 217 -21.57 -7.19 21.33
N SER A 218 -21.97 -6.92 20.08
CA SER A 218 -22.86 -5.81 19.77
C SER A 218 -24.25 -6.00 20.39
N LYS A 219 -24.78 -7.23 20.37
CA LYS A 219 -26.04 -7.58 21.06
C LYS A 219 -25.96 -7.41 22.58
N ILE A 220 -24.83 -7.76 23.21
CA ILE A 220 -24.61 -7.61 24.66
C ILE A 220 -24.55 -6.13 25.06
N PHE A 221 -23.92 -5.29 24.24
CA PHE A 221 -23.68 -3.88 24.58
C PHE A 221 -24.69 -2.88 24.03
N GLY A 222 -25.76 -3.34 23.37
CA GLY A 222 -26.79 -2.48 22.81
C GLY A 222 -26.30 -1.57 21.68
N THR A 223 -25.16 -1.88 21.05
CA THR A 223 -24.73 -1.19 19.84
C THR A 223 -25.60 -1.68 18.69
N ASN A 224 -26.69 -0.94 18.44
CA ASN A 224 -27.66 -1.21 17.37
C ASN A 224 -27.02 -0.99 15.99
N THR A 225 -26.24 -1.95 15.52
CA THR A 225 -25.65 -1.95 14.17
C THR A 225 -26.67 -2.33 13.08
N GLY A 226 -27.87 -2.80 13.47
CA GLY A 226 -28.93 -3.19 12.54
C GLY A 226 -30.36 -3.11 13.09
N SER A 227 -30.85 -1.88 13.35
CA SER A 227 -32.29 -1.51 13.39
C SER A 227 -32.38 -0.03 13.05
N GLY A 228 -33.22 0.36 12.08
CA GLY A 228 -33.13 1.67 11.44
C GLY A 228 -33.85 2.81 12.16
N ASP A 229 -33.11 3.89 12.45
CA ASP A 229 -33.63 5.27 12.45
C ASP A 229 -32.48 6.30 12.29
N ASP A 230 -31.36 6.11 13.00
CA ASP A 230 -30.18 7.01 13.05
C ASP A 230 -29.31 7.11 11.77
N THR A 231 -29.86 6.78 10.60
CA THR A 231 -29.14 6.80 9.31
C THR A 231 -28.62 8.20 8.93
N THR A 232 -29.32 9.25 9.35
CA THR A 232 -29.02 10.67 9.07
C THR A 232 -27.66 11.14 9.58
N ALA A 233 -27.12 10.51 10.63
CA ALA A 233 -25.82 10.87 11.20
C ALA A 233 -24.63 10.16 10.54
N THR A 234 -24.84 8.97 9.96
CA THR A 234 -23.75 8.14 9.41
C THR A 234 -23.43 8.48 7.95
N THR A 235 -24.40 8.97 7.18
CA THR A 235 -24.19 9.40 5.79
C THR A 235 -23.18 10.54 5.68
N THR A 236 -23.24 11.55 6.53
CA THR A 236 -22.42 12.79 6.39
C THR A 236 -20.92 12.57 6.62
N GLU A 237 -20.50 11.84 7.66
CA GLU A 237 -19.08 11.57 7.91
C GLU A 237 -18.50 10.49 6.97
N THR A 238 -19.28 9.44 6.65
CA THR A 238 -18.83 8.44 5.66
C THR A 238 -18.77 9.06 4.26
N ALA A 239 -19.66 10.00 3.92
CA ALA A 239 -19.53 10.83 2.73
C ALA A 239 -18.32 11.76 2.79
N ALA A 240 -17.95 12.33 3.94
CA ALA A 240 -16.76 13.18 4.05
C ALA A 240 -15.47 12.43 3.66
N VAL A 241 -15.33 11.15 4.06
CA VAL A 241 -14.21 10.27 3.63
C VAL A 241 -14.35 9.79 2.18
N SER A 242 -15.57 9.79 1.63
CA SER A 242 -15.91 9.38 0.25
C SER A 242 -16.06 10.57 -0.73
N SER A 243 -15.81 11.81 -0.29
CA SER A 243 -16.28 13.06 -0.95
C SER A 243 -15.63 13.41 -2.30
N HIS A 244 -14.77 12.56 -2.83
CA HIS A 244 -14.28 12.62 -4.23
C HIS A 244 -14.98 11.63 -5.18
N ALA A 245 -15.98 10.89 -4.70
CA ALA A 245 -16.81 9.98 -5.50
C ALA A 245 -18.07 10.65 -6.05
N THR A 246 -17.97 11.89 -6.58
CA THR A 246 -19.00 12.40 -7.50
C THR A 246 -19.14 11.42 -8.68
N ALA A 247 -20.37 11.14 -9.11
CA ALA A 247 -20.66 10.22 -10.22
C ALA A 247 -20.19 10.81 -11.56
N SER A 248 -18.88 10.77 -11.78
CA SER A 248 -18.22 11.32 -12.95
C SER A 248 -18.31 10.37 -14.14
N THR A 249 -18.63 10.91 -15.31
CA THR A 249 -18.69 10.18 -16.59
C THR A 249 -17.31 9.85 -17.17
N THR A 250 -16.23 10.22 -16.47
CA THR A 250 -14.85 9.86 -16.82
C THR A 250 -14.56 8.38 -16.57
N PRO A 251 -13.74 7.72 -17.42
CA PRO A 251 -13.28 6.36 -17.17
C PRO A 251 -12.61 6.23 -15.80
N LYS A 252 -12.90 5.14 -15.06
CA LYS A 252 -12.22 4.85 -13.79
C LYS A 252 -10.70 4.81 -14.02
N PRO A 253 -9.88 5.48 -13.18
CA PRO A 253 -8.46 5.61 -13.42
C PRO A 253 -7.75 4.25 -13.42
N LYS A 254 -6.77 4.08 -14.32
CA LYS A 254 -5.94 2.86 -14.40
C LYS A 254 -5.18 2.67 -13.08
N PRO A 255 -5.05 1.43 -12.55
CA PRO A 255 -4.33 1.19 -11.29
C PRO A 255 -2.86 1.66 -11.30
N PHE A 256 -2.20 1.59 -12.46
CA PHE A 256 -0.82 2.05 -12.70
C PHE A 256 -0.73 2.78 -14.04
N SER A 257 0.18 3.75 -14.13
CA SER A 257 0.35 4.57 -15.34
C SER A 257 0.81 3.74 -16.55
N ASP A 258 0.59 4.27 -17.77
CA ASP A 258 1.14 3.65 -18.99
C ASP A 258 2.67 3.74 -19.06
N GLU A 259 3.26 4.82 -18.52
CA GLU A 259 4.71 5.00 -18.44
C GLU A 259 5.37 3.98 -17.52
N LEU A 260 4.85 3.79 -16.30
CA LEU A 260 5.35 2.76 -15.40
C LEU A 260 5.17 1.37 -16.01
N THR A 261 4.02 1.11 -16.64
CA THR A 261 3.71 -0.21 -17.21
C THR A 261 4.61 -0.55 -18.40
N TYR A 262 4.76 0.34 -19.39
CA TYR A 262 5.50 0.05 -20.62
C TYR A 262 6.96 0.46 -20.56
N GLY A 263 7.31 1.48 -19.77
CA GLY A 263 8.69 1.88 -19.51
C GLY A 263 9.46 0.82 -18.72
N SER A 264 8.86 0.24 -17.67
CA SER A 264 9.49 -0.89 -16.94
C SER A 264 9.74 -2.11 -17.84
N ARG A 265 8.85 -2.39 -18.80
CA ARG A 265 9.07 -3.42 -19.85
C ARG A 265 10.30 -3.11 -20.71
N ALA A 266 10.42 -1.88 -21.20
CA ALA A 266 11.55 -1.46 -22.02
C ALA A 266 12.87 -1.51 -21.23
N VAL A 267 12.87 -1.05 -19.98
CA VAL A 267 14.02 -1.13 -19.06
C VAL A 267 14.41 -2.58 -18.79
N ALA A 268 13.44 -3.46 -18.53
CA ALA A 268 13.69 -4.89 -18.31
C ALA A 268 14.34 -5.57 -19.52
N ALA A 269 13.81 -5.32 -20.71
CA ALA A 269 14.36 -5.86 -21.97
C ALA A 269 15.77 -5.31 -22.25
N ALA A 270 15.97 -3.99 -22.18
CA ALA A 270 17.26 -3.36 -22.46
C ALA A 270 18.36 -3.80 -21.49
N SER A 271 18.06 -3.89 -20.19
CA SER A 271 19.02 -4.38 -19.19
C SER A 271 19.27 -5.89 -19.27
N GLY A 272 18.27 -6.67 -19.71
CA GLY A 272 18.43 -8.10 -20.00
C GLY A 272 19.36 -8.33 -21.19
N ILE A 273 19.17 -7.59 -22.28
CA ILE A 273 20.06 -7.62 -23.46
C ILE A 273 21.47 -7.17 -23.08
N ALA A 274 21.62 -6.11 -22.28
CA ALA A 274 22.92 -5.66 -21.78
C ALA A 274 23.62 -6.70 -20.89
N ALA A 275 22.88 -7.43 -20.06
CA ALA A 275 23.43 -8.53 -19.26
C ALA A 275 23.93 -9.69 -20.13
N ILE A 276 23.15 -10.08 -21.15
CA ILE A 276 23.55 -11.11 -22.12
C ILE A 276 24.83 -10.67 -22.86
N ALA A 277 24.87 -9.43 -23.36
CA ALA A 277 26.04 -8.88 -24.05
C ALA A 277 27.30 -8.83 -23.17
N ALA A 278 27.16 -8.39 -21.91
CA ALA A 278 28.27 -8.39 -20.94
C ALA A 278 28.82 -9.80 -20.68
N ASN A 279 27.92 -10.79 -20.54
CA ASN A 279 28.27 -12.19 -20.35
C ASN A 279 28.95 -12.81 -21.59
N THR A 280 28.52 -12.44 -22.81
CA THR A 280 29.16 -12.94 -24.05
C THR A 280 30.52 -12.29 -24.34
N VAL A 281 30.72 -11.02 -23.97
CA VAL A 281 31.96 -10.28 -24.26
C VAL A 281 33.06 -10.52 -23.22
N SER A 282 32.70 -10.76 -21.96
CA SER A 282 33.65 -10.84 -20.85
C SER A 282 33.55 -12.13 -20.02
N GLY A 283 32.72 -13.08 -20.46
CA GLY A 283 32.46 -14.35 -19.76
C GLY A 283 31.88 -14.14 -18.35
N SER A 284 31.90 -15.22 -17.56
CA SER A 284 31.45 -15.23 -16.16
C SER A 284 32.29 -14.36 -15.21
N THR A 285 33.41 -13.81 -15.69
CA THR A 285 34.29 -12.84 -15.01
C THR A 285 33.74 -11.42 -14.96
N SER A 286 32.64 -11.12 -15.66
CA SER A 286 32.05 -9.78 -15.74
C SER A 286 31.31 -9.36 -14.46
N THR A 287 31.93 -8.47 -13.68
CA THR A 287 31.33 -7.83 -12.49
C THR A 287 30.03 -7.05 -12.77
N LEU A 288 29.75 -6.74 -14.04
CA LEU A 288 28.55 -6.06 -14.51
C LEU A 288 27.35 -6.99 -14.80
N THR A 289 27.56 -8.28 -15.06
CA THR A 289 26.46 -9.17 -15.47
C THR A 289 25.45 -9.38 -14.35
N SER A 290 25.91 -9.68 -13.13
CA SER A 290 25.04 -9.84 -11.95
C SER A 290 24.15 -8.62 -11.64
N PRO A 291 24.66 -7.37 -11.54
CA PRO A 291 23.81 -6.21 -11.31
C PRO A 291 22.89 -5.88 -12.50
N LEU A 292 23.27 -6.16 -13.75
CA LEU A 292 22.38 -5.99 -14.91
C LEU A 292 21.23 -7.01 -14.89
N LEU A 293 21.50 -8.27 -14.55
CA LEU A 293 20.46 -9.30 -14.34
C LEU A 293 19.53 -8.93 -13.18
N ALA A 294 20.08 -8.43 -12.06
CA ALA A 294 19.29 -7.96 -10.93
C ALA A 294 18.39 -6.76 -11.32
N PHE A 295 18.90 -5.81 -12.12
CA PHE A 295 18.11 -4.67 -12.58
C PHE A 295 17.01 -5.09 -13.58
N SER A 296 17.31 -6.04 -14.49
CA SER A 296 16.31 -6.61 -15.40
C SER A 296 15.21 -7.37 -14.65
N MET A 297 15.58 -8.20 -13.66
CA MET A 297 14.64 -8.88 -12.77
C MET A 297 13.74 -7.90 -12.00
N LEU A 298 14.29 -6.79 -11.52
CA LEU A 298 13.56 -5.77 -10.78
C LEU A 298 12.54 -5.06 -11.69
N ALA A 299 12.99 -4.58 -12.85
CA ALA A 299 12.14 -3.92 -13.83
C ALA A 299 11.06 -4.86 -14.39
N ALA A 300 11.39 -6.14 -14.63
CA ALA A 300 10.42 -7.15 -15.05
C ALA A 300 9.38 -7.42 -13.96
N THR A 301 9.77 -7.51 -12.69
CA THR A 301 8.82 -7.71 -11.58
C THR A 301 7.85 -6.53 -11.46
N VAL A 302 8.35 -5.29 -11.64
CA VAL A 302 7.52 -4.07 -11.72
C VAL A 302 6.56 -4.14 -12.91
N HIS A 303 7.05 -4.48 -14.11
CA HIS A 303 6.23 -4.62 -15.31
C HIS A 303 5.13 -5.67 -15.11
N ASN A 304 5.50 -6.87 -14.69
CA ASN A 304 4.61 -8.03 -14.56
C ASN A 304 3.50 -7.78 -13.52
N PHE A 305 3.80 -7.06 -12.43
CA PHE A 305 2.79 -6.64 -11.45
C PHE A 305 1.85 -5.56 -12.01
N ALA A 306 2.39 -4.50 -12.62
CA ALA A 306 1.58 -3.42 -13.20
C ALA A 306 0.70 -3.92 -14.36
N PHE A 307 1.23 -4.80 -15.21
CA PHE A 307 0.50 -5.48 -16.28
C PHE A 307 -0.61 -6.37 -15.72
N GLY A 308 -0.32 -7.20 -14.71
CA GLY A 308 -1.33 -8.04 -14.05
C GLY A 308 -2.45 -7.23 -13.41
N ALA A 309 -2.12 -6.15 -12.70
CA ALA A 309 -3.07 -5.24 -12.07
C ALA A 309 -3.95 -4.44 -13.06
N ARG A 310 -3.56 -4.38 -14.34
CA ARG A 310 -4.30 -3.70 -15.41
C ARG A 310 -5.19 -4.62 -16.24
N GLN A 311 -5.23 -5.93 -15.95
CA GLN A 311 -6.08 -6.88 -16.68
C GLN A 311 -7.57 -6.66 -16.39
N SER A 312 -8.43 -7.28 -17.21
CA SER A 312 -9.88 -7.22 -17.00
C SER A 312 -10.29 -7.80 -15.64
N LYS A 313 -11.40 -7.31 -15.06
CA LYS A 313 -11.99 -7.87 -13.83
C LYS A 313 -12.16 -9.40 -13.88
N LYS A 314 -12.58 -9.93 -15.05
CA LYS A 314 -12.75 -11.38 -15.28
C LYS A 314 -11.42 -12.12 -15.13
N PHE A 315 -10.33 -11.59 -15.69
CA PHE A 315 -8.99 -12.16 -15.55
C PHE A 315 -8.49 -12.06 -14.11
N ILE A 316 -8.61 -10.89 -13.47
CA ILE A 316 -8.12 -10.64 -12.10
C ILE A 316 -8.79 -11.57 -11.07
N LYS A 317 -10.06 -11.93 -11.26
CA LYS A 317 -10.79 -12.89 -10.41
C LYS A 317 -10.24 -14.33 -10.52
N VAL A 318 -9.65 -14.70 -11.67
CA VAL A 318 -9.07 -16.03 -11.94
C VAL A 318 -7.58 -16.06 -11.62
N SER A 319 -6.80 -15.12 -12.16
CA SER A 319 -5.36 -14.99 -11.94
C SER A 319 -5.04 -13.62 -11.36
N HIS A 320 -5.03 -13.56 -10.03
CA HIS A 320 -4.72 -12.34 -9.29
C HIS A 320 -3.35 -11.74 -9.69
N PRO A 321 -3.17 -10.40 -9.69
CA PRO A 321 -1.93 -9.74 -10.11
C PRO A 321 -0.64 -10.29 -9.48
N LEU A 322 -0.67 -10.76 -8.23
CA LEU A 322 0.48 -11.44 -7.60
C LEU A 322 0.86 -12.77 -8.27
N VAL A 323 -0.13 -13.60 -8.63
CA VAL A 323 0.08 -14.90 -9.28
C VAL A 323 0.63 -14.65 -10.68
N THR A 324 -0.03 -13.79 -11.44
CA THR A 324 0.39 -13.34 -12.78
C THR A 324 1.78 -12.72 -12.77
N CYS A 325 2.12 -11.91 -11.75
CA CYS A 325 3.46 -11.34 -11.59
C CYS A 325 4.51 -12.43 -11.37
N THR A 326 4.23 -13.38 -10.47
CA THR A 326 5.16 -14.46 -10.12
C THR A 326 5.43 -15.38 -11.31
N THR A 327 4.39 -15.81 -12.03
CA THR A 327 4.54 -16.73 -13.18
C THR A 327 5.27 -16.06 -14.35
N LEU A 328 4.95 -14.81 -14.68
CA LEU A 328 5.67 -14.07 -15.71
C LEU A 328 7.14 -13.82 -15.32
N SER A 329 7.42 -13.56 -14.03
CA SER A 329 8.81 -13.40 -13.56
C SER A 329 9.57 -14.72 -13.54
N TRP A 330 8.92 -15.88 -13.31
CA TRP A 330 9.55 -17.19 -13.51
C TRP A 330 9.91 -17.45 -14.97
N VAL A 331 9.01 -17.11 -15.92
CA VAL A 331 9.31 -17.21 -17.36
C VAL A 331 10.48 -16.30 -17.73
N TRP A 332 10.50 -15.06 -17.25
CA TRP A 332 11.61 -14.13 -17.50
C TRP A 332 12.94 -14.62 -16.87
N ALA A 333 12.89 -15.24 -15.69
CA ALA A 333 14.06 -15.84 -15.04
C ALA A 333 14.58 -17.08 -15.79
N TYR A 334 13.69 -17.91 -16.32
CA TYR A 334 14.08 -19.03 -17.18
C TYR A 334 14.75 -18.54 -18.47
N LEU A 335 14.15 -17.56 -19.16
CA LEU A 335 14.69 -16.97 -20.39
C LEU A 335 16.07 -16.35 -20.17
N LEU A 336 16.23 -15.46 -19.20
CA LEU A 336 17.54 -14.85 -18.90
C LEU A 336 18.58 -15.86 -18.43
N GLY A 337 18.18 -16.89 -17.67
CA GLY A 337 19.07 -18.00 -17.32
C GLY A 337 19.60 -18.69 -18.58
N SER A 338 18.70 -19.18 -19.43
CA SER A 338 19.07 -19.87 -20.68
C SER A 338 19.95 -19.00 -21.60
N ALA A 339 19.68 -17.70 -21.71
CA ALA A 339 20.45 -16.76 -22.53
C ALA A 339 21.81 -16.35 -21.93
N THR A 340 22.07 -16.63 -20.65
CA THR A 340 23.37 -16.37 -19.98
C THR A 340 24.14 -17.64 -19.61
N GLY A 341 23.62 -18.82 -19.95
CA GLY A 341 24.19 -20.12 -19.54
C GLY A 341 23.91 -20.50 -18.07
N GLY A 342 23.04 -19.74 -17.38
CA GLY A 342 22.60 -20.03 -16.02
C GLY A 342 21.36 -20.94 -15.95
N THR A 343 21.16 -21.62 -14.82
CA THR A 343 19.92 -22.38 -14.60
C THR A 343 18.81 -21.49 -14.03
N PHE A 344 17.54 -21.91 -14.19
CA PHE A 344 16.40 -21.27 -13.52
C PHE A 344 16.62 -21.10 -12.00
N PHE A 345 17.10 -22.14 -11.31
CA PHE A 345 17.40 -22.07 -9.88
C PHE A 345 18.61 -21.18 -9.55
N SER A 346 19.59 -21.04 -10.47
CA SER A 346 20.66 -20.05 -10.34
C SER A 346 20.08 -18.62 -10.40
N MET A 347 19.17 -18.37 -11.34
CA MET A 347 18.47 -17.09 -11.46
C MET A 347 17.58 -16.78 -10.26
N LEU A 348 16.89 -17.77 -9.66
CA LEU A 348 16.13 -17.56 -8.43
C LEU A 348 17.03 -17.23 -7.22
N ARG A 349 18.23 -17.83 -7.13
CA ARG A 349 19.21 -17.51 -6.07
C ARG A 349 19.82 -16.12 -6.28
N GLY A 350 20.17 -15.76 -7.51
CA GLY A 350 20.64 -14.42 -7.87
C GLY A 350 19.55 -13.34 -7.76
N TYR A 351 18.28 -13.71 -7.90
CA TYR A 351 17.15 -12.81 -7.70
C TYR A 351 17.01 -12.34 -6.24
N ARG A 352 17.36 -13.18 -5.26
CA ARG A 352 17.38 -12.81 -3.83
C ARG A 352 18.50 -13.58 -3.12
N VAL A 353 19.66 -12.93 -3.04
CA VAL A 353 20.89 -13.50 -2.47
C VAL A 353 20.82 -13.55 -0.94
N GLY A 354 20.06 -12.64 -0.33
CA GLY A 354 20.07 -12.42 1.11
C GLY A 354 21.28 -11.57 1.56
N GLY A 355 21.26 -11.20 2.84
CA GLY A 355 22.19 -10.22 3.39
C GLY A 355 21.69 -8.77 3.26
N GLY A 356 22.59 -7.80 3.40
CA GLY A 356 22.29 -6.37 3.29
C GLY A 356 22.27 -5.86 1.86
N ILE A 357 21.75 -4.64 1.65
CA ILE A 357 21.72 -4.02 0.33
C ILE A 357 23.11 -3.50 -0.08
N SER A 358 23.63 -4.06 -1.17
CA SER A 358 24.87 -3.68 -1.83
C SER A 358 24.67 -3.72 -3.34
N LEU A 359 25.03 -2.64 -4.04
CA LEU A 359 24.78 -2.48 -5.48
C LEU A 359 25.48 -3.54 -6.36
N ALA A 360 26.53 -4.17 -5.86
CA ALA A 360 27.29 -5.19 -6.59
C ALA A 360 26.78 -6.64 -6.36
N THR A 361 26.00 -6.89 -5.30
CA THR A 361 25.68 -8.26 -4.84
C THR A 361 24.22 -8.52 -4.48
N SER A 362 23.37 -7.49 -4.40
CA SER A 362 21.95 -7.67 -4.08
C SER A 362 21.10 -7.93 -5.32
N GLY A 363 20.23 -8.93 -5.23
CA GLY A 363 19.23 -9.23 -6.26
C GLY A 363 18.01 -8.32 -6.18
N ALA A 364 17.18 -8.33 -7.23
CA ALA A 364 15.91 -7.60 -7.30
C ALA A 364 15.01 -7.83 -6.08
N GLY A 365 14.93 -9.07 -5.63
CA GLY A 365 14.17 -9.51 -4.48
C GLY A 365 14.72 -9.02 -3.16
N ASP A 366 16.02 -8.75 -3.05
CA ASP A 366 16.61 -8.13 -1.85
C ASP A 366 16.18 -6.66 -1.76
N PHE A 367 16.28 -5.90 -2.86
CA PHE A 367 15.78 -4.52 -2.92
C PHE A 367 14.30 -4.43 -2.56
N LEU A 368 13.44 -5.24 -3.18
CA LEU A 368 12.00 -5.26 -2.89
C LEU A 368 11.71 -5.69 -1.43
N SER A 369 12.46 -6.68 -0.90
CA SER A 369 12.35 -7.09 0.51
C SER A 369 12.81 -6.02 1.49
N PHE A 370 13.73 -5.13 1.09
CA PHE A 370 14.13 -4.00 1.91
C PHE A 370 13.00 -2.97 2.04
N VAL A 371 12.35 -2.58 0.93
CA VAL A 371 11.27 -1.55 0.95
C VAL A 371 10.05 -2.02 1.77
N LEU A 372 9.85 -3.34 1.92
CA LEU A 372 8.81 -3.91 2.78
C LEU A 372 8.86 -3.40 4.22
N GLY A 373 10.05 -3.16 4.79
CA GLY A 373 10.19 -2.64 6.16
C GLY A 373 9.60 -1.23 6.33
N PRO A 374 10.09 -0.22 5.60
CA PRO A 374 9.52 1.12 5.53
C PRO A 374 8.04 1.15 5.12
N ALA A 375 7.62 0.26 4.21
CA ALA A 375 6.21 0.15 3.84
C ALA A 375 5.34 -0.30 5.02
N VAL A 376 5.81 -1.24 5.85
CA VAL A 376 5.15 -1.62 7.11
C VAL A 376 5.12 -0.46 8.10
N VAL A 377 6.20 0.33 8.25
CA VAL A 377 6.18 1.54 9.10
C VAL A 377 5.07 2.51 8.66
N SER A 378 4.87 2.67 7.35
CA SER A 378 3.83 3.56 6.81
C SER A 378 2.39 3.13 7.11
N LEU A 379 2.15 1.88 7.54
CA LEU A 379 0.81 1.43 7.97
C LEU A 379 0.31 2.18 9.22
N GLY A 380 1.22 2.73 10.04
CA GLY A 380 0.86 3.57 11.19
C GLY A 380 0.06 4.81 10.79
N VAL A 381 0.26 5.32 9.57
CA VAL A 381 -0.54 6.42 9.00
C VAL A 381 -1.99 5.98 8.76
N SER A 382 -2.23 4.76 8.25
CA SER A 382 -3.59 4.32 7.94
C SER A 382 -4.37 3.83 9.17
N ILE A 383 -3.70 3.48 10.26
CA ILE A 383 -4.34 3.37 11.59
C ILE A 383 -4.89 4.75 11.99
N TYR A 384 -4.08 5.81 11.83
CA TYR A 384 -4.48 7.18 12.12
C TYR A 384 -5.60 7.69 11.17
N GLU A 385 -5.53 7.41 9.87
CA GLU A 385 -6.61 7.74 8.91
C GLU A 385 -7.97 7.15 9.36
N ARG A 386 -7.96 5.99 10.03
CA ARG A 386 -9.16 5.23 10.43
C ARG A 386 -9.55 5.42 11.90
N ARG A 387 -8.85 6.28 12.65
CA ARG A 387 -9.01 6.49 14.10
C ARG A 387 -10.45 6.74 14.56
N VAL A 388 -11.24 7.48 13.78
CA VAL A 388 -12.64 7.84 14.12
C VAL A 388 -13.55 6.61 14.06
N LEU A 389 -13.47 5.82 12.98
CA LEU A 389 -14.21 4.57 12.83
C LEU A 389 -13.82 3.53 13.89
N ILE A 390 -12.53 3.44 14.21
CA ILE A 390 -12.01 2.60 15.31
C ILE A 390 -12.61 3.05 16.65
N LYS A 391 -12.61 4.35 16.96
CA LYS A 391 -13.17 4.88 18.21
C LYS A 391 -14.69 4.66 18.32
N LYS A 392 -15.45 4.82 17.22
CA LYS A 392 -16.91 4.62 17.19
C LYS A 392 -17.32 3.15 17.41
N ASN A 393 -16.51 2.19 16.94
CA ASN A 393 -16.83 0.75 16.95
C ASN A 393 -15.75 -0.07 17.69
N TYR A 394 -15.21 0.48 18.78
CA TYR A 394 -14.00 -0.06 19.39
C TYR A 394 -14.19 -1.45 20.01
N LYS A 395 -15.41 -1.77 20.47
CA LYS A 395 -15.74 -3.08 21.06
C LYS A 395 -15.73 -4.16 19.99
N GLU A 396 -16.39 -3.88 18.87
CA GLU A 396 -16.48 -4.71 17.68
C GLU A 396 -15.09 -4.95 17.08
N VAL A 397 -14.33 -3.87 16.85
CA VAL A 397 -12.97 -3.91 16.30
C VAL A 397 -12.02 -4.72 17.19
N LEU A 398 -12.05 -4.50 18.51
CA LEU A 398 -11.18 -5.21 19.46
C LEU A 398 -11.57 -6.70 19.57
N THR A 399 -12.87 -7.00 19.58
CA THR A 399 -13.38 -8.38 19.59
C THR A 399 -12.95 -9.13 18.34
N ALA A 400 -13.17 -8.55 17.16
CA ALA A 400 -12.78 -9.15 15.88
C ALA A 400 -11.28 -9.42 15.80
N THR A 401 -10.47 -8.46 16.25
CA THR A 401 -9.02 -8.56 16.29
C THR A 401 -8.59 -9.66 17.27
N GLY A 402 -9.06 -9.63 18.52
CA GLY A 402 -8.67 -10.60 19.54
C GLY A 402 -9.04 -12.04 19.18
N VAL A 403 -10.29 -12.28 18.76
CA VAL A 403 -10.78 -13.60 18.36
C VAL A 403 -10.02 -14.11 17.12
N SER A 404 -9.76 -13.26 16.13
CA SER A 404 -8.99 -13.63 14.94
C SER A 404 -7.52 -13.92 15.23
N CYS A 405 -6.88 -13.17 16.12
CA CYS A 405 -5.49 -13.41 16.52
C CYS A 405 -5.34 -14.72 17.30
N VAL A 406 -6.18 -14.95 18.32
CA VAL A 406 -6.14 -16.16 19.16
C VAL A 406 -6.59 -17.39 18.36
N GLY A 407 -7.75 -17.31 17.71
CA GLY A 407 -8.33 -18.40 16.92
C GLY A 407 -7.52 -18.71 15.66
N GLY A 408 -7.01 -17.69 14.97
CA GLY A 408 -6.12 -17.87 13.80
C GLY A 408 -4.83 -18.59 14.18
N LEU A 409 -4.10 -18.09 15.19
CA LEU A 409 -2.83 -18.66 15.63
C LEU A 409 -2.99 -20.08 16.19
N PHE A 410 -3.78 -20.22 17.26
CA PHE A 410 -3.87 -21.49 17.98
C PHE A 410 -4.77 -22.52 17.29
N GLY A 411 -5.82 -22.09 16.58
CA GLY A 411 -6.64 -22.96 15.75
C GLY A 411 -5.84 -23.54 14.58
N THR A 412 -5.01 -22.72 13.91
CA THR A 412 -4.13 -23.24 12.85
C THR A 412 -3.04 -24.14 13.43
N ALA A 413 -2.42 -23.77 14.56
CA ALA A 413 -1.46 -24.62 15.26
C ALA A 413 -2.04 -25.99 15.66
N LEU A 414 -3.30 -26.03 16.10
CA LEU A 414 -3.99 -27.29 16.41
C LEU A 414 -4.29 -28.08 15.13
N ALA A 415 -4.78 -27.42 14.07
CA ALA A 415 -5.12 -28.06 12.80
C ALA A 415 -3.92 -28.72 12.10
N VAL A 416 -2.75 -28.05 12.06
CA VAL A 416 -1.53 -28.62 11.44
C VAL A 416 -1.01 -29.85 12.17
N ARG A 417 -1.30 -29.97 13.48
CA ARG A 417 -0.98 -31.13 14.30
C ARG A 417 -2.00 -32.25 14.13
N ILE A 418 -3.31 -31.96 14.19
CA ILE A 418 -4.38 -32.96 14.04
C ILE A 418 -4.32 -33.62 12.66
N LEU A 419 -4.12 -32.83 11.59
CA LEU A 419 -3.97 -33.36 10.23
C LEU A 419 -2.57 -33.92 9.94
N GLY A 420 -1.65 -33.87 10.90
CA GLY A 420 -0.35 -34.53 10.85
C GLY A 420 0.48 -34.13 9.63
N LEU A 421 0.72 -32.83 9.44
CA LEU A 421 1.67 -32.35 8.42
C LEU A 421 3.08 -32.88 8.73
N ALA A 422 3.81 -33.33 7.71
CA ALA A 422 5.07 -34.04 7.89
C ALA A 422 6.22 -33.15 8.37
N SER A 423 6.39 -31.96 7.78
CA SER A 423 7.50 -31.05 8.09
C SER A 423 7.17 -30.05 9.19
N ALA A 424 8.04 -29.93 10.19
CA ALA A 424 7.96 -28.92 11.25
C ALA A 424 8.02 -27.48 10.67
N GLU A 425 8.89 -27.25 9.68
CA GLU A 425 9.01 -25.97 8.96
C GLU A 425 7.69 -25.59 8.29
N LEU A 426 7.06 -26.53 7.58
CA LEU A 426 5.75 -26.34 6.95
C LEU A 426 4.66 -26.03 8.00
N ARG A 427 4.62 -26.77 9.11
CA ARG A 427 3.66 -26.52 10.20
C ARG A 427 3.77 -25.09 10.72
N LEU A 428 4.98 -24.63 11.05
CA LEU A 428 5.20 -23.28 11.56
C LEU A 428 4.89 -22.21 10.50
N SER A 429 5.16 -22.47 9.22
CA SER A 429 4.79 -21.56 8.12
C SER A 429 3.28 -21.42 7.92
N MET A 430 2.47 -22.36 8.40
CA MET A 430 1.01 -22.24 8.36
C MET A 430 0.46 -21.28 9.42
N LEU A 431 1.10 -21.14 10.59
CA LEU A 431 0.55 -20.34 11.71
C LEU A 431 0.13 -18.89 11.35
N PRO A 432 0.87 -18.11 10.53
CA PRO A 432 0.43 -16.78 10.10
C PRO A 432 -0.63 -16.77 8.98
N ARG A 433 -1.37 -17.87 8.74
CA ARG A 433 -2.38 -18.05 7.67
C ARG A 433 -3.27 -16.83 7.42
N ASN A 434 -3.87 -16.26 8.47
CA ASN A 434 -4.83 -15.16 8.38
C ASN A 434 -4.19 -13.76 8.43
N ILE A 435 -2.86 -13.67 8.49
CA ILE A 435 -2.13 -12.42 8.68
C ILE A 435 -1.72 -11.85 7.32
N THR A 436 -1.86 -10.54 7.14
CA THR A 436 -1.45 -9.88 5.90
C THR A 436 0.02 -10.16 5.60
N SER A 437 0.37 -10.53 4.36
CA SER A 437 1.62 -11.27 4.11
C SER A 437 2.90 -10.51 4.48
N ALA A 438 2.84 -9.17 4.52
CA ALA A 438 3.92 -8.31 5.02
C ALA A 438 4.32 -8.62 6.47
N LEU A 439 3.34 -8.91 7.33
CA LEU A 439 3.58 -9.31 8.71
C LEU A 439 3.60 -10.84 8.89
N ALA A 440 3.07 -11.62 7.93
CA ALA A 440 3.33 -13.06 7.89
C ALA A 440 4.83 -13.39 7.75
N VAL A 441 5.60 -12.58 6.98
CA VAL A 441 7.07 -12.65 6.95
C VAL A 441 7.67 -12.44 8.35
N ALA A 442 7.19 -11.42 9.07
CA ALA A 442 7.68 -11.09 10.40
C ALA A 442 7.34 -12.16 11.46
N ILE A 443 6.13 -12.74 11.40
CA ILE A 443 5.74 -13.88 12.23
C ILE A 443 6.55 -15.13 11.89
N ALA A 444 6.82 -15.39 10.60
CA ALA A 444 7.69 -16.49 10.19
C ALA A 444 9.11 -16.33 10.76
N ASP A 445 9.69 -15.12 10.72
CA ASP A 445 10.96 -14.80 11.39
C ASP A 445 10.90 -15.07 12.90
N ILE A 446 9.85 -14.62 13.60
CA ILE A 446 9.70 -14.86 15.05
C ILE A 446 9.58 -16.35 15.38
N LEU A 447 8.85 -17.13 14.55
CA LEU A 447 8.63 -18.56 14.76
C LEU A 447 9.82 -19.44 14.33
N GLY A 448 10.73 -18.95 13.49
CA GLY A 448 11.76 -19.77 12.84
C GLY A 448 11.21 -20.56 11.62
N ALA A 449 10.17 -20.04 10.97
CA ALA A 449 9.47 -20.69 9.88
C ALA A 449 9.91 -20.19 8.50
N ASN A 450 9.57 -20.93 7.45
CA ASN A 450 9.84 -20.52 6.07
C ASN A 450 8.97 -19.33 5.66
N LYS A 451 9.62 -18.22 5.31
CA LYS A 451 8.99 -16.95 4.91
C LYS A 451 8.21 -17.08 3.59
N SER A 452 8.72 -17.88 2.66
CA SER A 452 8.12 -18.07 1.33
C SER A 452 6.87 -18.92 1.41
N LEU A 453 6.92 -20.04 2.16
CA LEU A 453 5.71 -20.83 2.45
C LEU A 453 4.66 -19.97 3.18
N ALA A 454 5.05 -19.23 4.22
CA ALA A 454 4.13 -18.37 4.97
C ALA A 454 3.44 -17.30 4.11
N VAL A 455 4.20 -16.63 3.23
CA VAL A 455 3.63 -15.65 2.27
C VAL A 455 2.72 -16.32 1.25
N ALA A 456 3.08 -17.49 0.72
CA ALA A 456 2.23 -18.24 -0.21
C ALA A 456 0.91 -18.69 0.44
N ILE A 457 0.97 -19.24 1.66
CA ILE A 457 -0.20 -19.71 2.44
C ILE A 457 -1.16 -18.55 2.76
N ALA A 458 -0.63 -17.40 3.17
CA ALA A 458 -1.42 -16.18 3.35
C ALA A 458 -2.03 -15.71 2.03
N ILE A 459 -1.30 -15.75 0.91
CA ILE A 459 -1.88 -15.32 -0.38
C ILE A 459 -2.99 -16.26 -0.84
N VAL A 460 -2.84 -17.59 -0.76
CA VAL A 460 -3.91 -18.53 -1.12
C VAL A 460 -5.15 -18.33 -0.22
N THR A 461 -4.95 -18.11 1.08
CA THR A 461 -6.01 -17.68 2.02
C THR A 461 -6.74 -16.42 1.53
N GLY A 462 -5.96 -15.39 1.18
CA GLY A 462 -6.48 -14.11 0.73
C GLY A 462 -7.28 -14.21 -0.56
N LEU A 463 -6.86 -15.07 -1.50
CA LEU A 463 -7.57 -15.35 -2.75
C LEU A 463 -8.90 -16.09 -2.51
N ILE A 464 -8.94 -17.02 -1.56
CA ILE A 464 -10.19 -17.70 -1.16
C ILE A 464 -11.17 -16.69 -0.56
N GLY A 465 -10.72 -15.82 0.34
CA GLY A 465 -11.56 -14.75 0.88
C GLY A 465 -12.02 -13.73 -0.18
N ALA A 466 -11.16 -13.38 -1.13
CA ALA A 466 -11.49 -12.48 -2.22
C ALA A 466 -12.53 -13.06 -3.21
N ASN A 467 -12.50 -14.38 -3.45
CA ASN A 467 -13.37 -15.02 -4.43
C ASN A 467 -14.68 -15.58 -3.84
N PHE A 468 -14.69 -15.97 -2.57
CA PHE A 468 -15.81 -16.66 -1.91
C PHE A 468 -16.35 -15.95 -0.66
N GLY A 469 -15.66 -14.92 -0.14
CA GLY A 469 -15.97 -14.32 1.17
C GLY A 469 -17.37 -13.71 1.29
N ALA A 470 -17.78 -12.89 0.31
CA ALA A 470 -19.14 -12.32 0.27
C ALA A 470 -20.20 -13.43 0.18
N THR A 471 -20.05 -14.36 -0.75
CA THR A 471 -20.98 -15.49 -0.95
C THR A 471 -21.13 -16.37 0.29
N LEU A 472 -20.05 -16.55 1.07
CA LEU A 472 -20.12 -17.26 2.35
C LEU A 472 -20.84 -16.43 3.43
N LEU A 473 -20.55 -15.13 3.55
CA LEU A 473 -21.29 -14.26 4.48
C LEU A 473 -22.79 -14.23 4.15
N ASP A 474 -23.15 -14.20 2.87
CA ASP A 474 -24.53 -14.27 2.38
C ASP A 474 -25.18 -15.63 2.75
N LEU A 475 -24.48 -16.74 2.54
CA LEU A 475 -24.93 -18.10 2.87
C LEU A 475 -25.17 -18.30 4.38
N PHE A 476 -24.35 -17.67 5.24
CA PHE A 476 -24.52 -17.67 6.69
C PHE A 476 -25.44 -16.55 7.21
N GLY A 477 -26.09 -15.78 6.31
CA GLY A 477 -27.07 -14.74 6.65
C GLY A 477 -26.48 -13.46 7.28
N ILE A 478 -25.16 -13.27 7.20
CA ILE A 478 -24.43 -12.17 7.86
C ILE A 478 -24.52 -10.92 6.97
N LYS A 479 -25.54 -10.09 7.21
CA LYS A 479 -25.84 -8.89 6.41
C LYS A 479 -25.21 -7.59 6.92
N ASP A 480 -24.86 -7.54 8.20
CA ASP A 480 -24.35 -6.34 8.87
C ASP A 480 -22.98 -5.90 8.29
N PRO A 481 -22.81 -4.65 7.83
CA PRO A 481 -21.58 -4.21 7.16
C PRO A 481 -20.35 -4.15 8.09
N VAL A 482 -20.55 -3.86 9.39
CA VAL A 482 -19.49 -3.87 10.39
C VAL A 482 -18.99 -5.31 10.57
N VAL A 483 -19.92 -6.26 10.77
CA VAL A 483 -19.62 -7.68 10.97
C VAL A 483 -19.00 -8.31 9.72
N ARG A 484 -19.55 -8.06 8.52
CA ARG A 484 -19.02 -8.54 7.23
C ARG A 484 -17.59 -8.05 7.02
N GLY A 485 -17.38 -6.73 7.17
CA GLY A 485 -16.07 -6.11 6.99
C GLY A 485 -15.05 -6.65 7.99
N LEU A 486 -15.34 -6.57 9.29
CA LEU A 486 -14.44 -7.05 10.33
C LEU A 486 -14.08 -8.52 10.16
N GLY A 487 -15.04 -9.38 9.82
CA GLY A 487 -14.84 -10.81 9.53
C GLY A 487 -13.87 -11.07 8.38
N ILE A 488 -14.07 -10.42 7.24
CA ILE A 488 -13.24 -10.62 6.04
C ILE A 488 -11.82 -10.09 6.24
N GLY A 489 -11.68 -8.91 6.85
CA GLY A 489 -10.38 -8.37 7.22
C GLY A 489 -9.62 -9.28 8.19
N SER A 490 -10.34 -9.90 9.14
CA SER A 490 -9.78 -10.86 10.10
C SER A 490 -9.36 -12.18 9.46
N ALA A 491 -10.15 -12.71 8.51
CA ALA A 491 -10.01 -14.07 8.01
C ALA A 491 -9.14 -14.21 6.75
N ALA A 492 -9.10 -13.16 5.93
CA ALA A 492 -8.46 -13.12 4.61
C ALA A 492 -7.72 -11.79 4.30
N HIS A 493 -7.47 -10.97 5.34
CA HIS A 493 -6.55 -9.82 5.33
C HIS A 493 -6.71 -8.90 4.11
N GLY A 494 -5.61 -8.31 3.61
CA GLY A 494 -5.66 -7.29 2.56
C GLY A 494 -6.17 -7.74 1.20
N LEU A 495 -6.18 -9.06 0.91
CA LEU A 495 -6.72 -9.58 -0.34
C LEU A 495 -8.24 -9.74 -0.26
N GLY A 496 -8.76 -10.32 0.83
CA GLY A 496 -10.20 -10.35 1.10
C GLY A 496 -10.79 -8.96 1.23
N ALA A 497 -10.14 -8.07 1.99
CA ALA A 497 -10.58 -6.69 2.15
C ALA A 497 -10.62 -5.90 0.81
N ALA A 498 -9.69 -6.17 -0.12
CA ALA A 498 -9.70 -5.53 -1.43
C ALA A 498 -10.86 -5.99 -2.34
N ALA A 499 -11.42 -7.19 -2.14
CA ALA A 499 -12.62 -7.62 -2.86
C ALA A 499 -13.89 -6.87 -2.38
N PHE A 500 -13.90 -6.41 -1.12
CA PHE A 500 -15.03 -5.72 -0.51
C PHE A 500 -15.15 -4.25 -0.93
N VAL A 501 -14.33 -3.75 -1.85
CA VAL A 501 -14.45 -2.40 -2.44
C VAL A 501 -15.81 -2.14 -3.10
N GLU A 502 -16.55 -3.20 -3.48
CA GLU A 502 -17.91 -3.07 -4.04
C GLU A 502 -19.01 -3.11 -2.94
N GLU A 503 -18.64 -3.32 -1.67
CA GLU A 503 -19.47 -3.14 -0.46
C GLU A 503 -18.96 -1.92 0.35
N PRO A 504 -19.34 -0.68 -0.01
CA PRO A 504 -18.69 0.55 0.47
C PRO A 504 -18.82 0.79 1.99
N GLU A 505 -19.82 0.21 2.65
CA GLU A 505 -20.02 0.31 4.10
C GLU A 505 -19.16 -0.72 4.87
N ALA A 506 -18.89 -1.89 4.29
CA ALA A 506 -18.09 -2.95 4.90
C ALA A 506 -16.58 -2.78 4.63
N PHE A 507 -16.21 -2.23 3.47
CA PHE A 507 -14.80 -1.99 3.09
C PHE A 507 -13.96 -1.24 4.15
N PRO A 508 -14.45 -0.17 4.81
CA PRO A 508 -13.69 0.52 5.84
C PRO A 508 -13.32 -0.38 7.02
N PHE A 509 -14.25 -1.25 7.44
CA PHE A 509 -14.06 -2.19 8.55
C PHE A 509 -13.14 -3.36 8.16
N ALA A 510 -13.23 -3.87 6.93
CA ALA A 510 -12.29 -4.87 6.43
C ALA A 510 -10.85 -4.34 6.41
N ALA A 511 -10.66 -3.09 5.97
CA ALA A 511 -9.35 -2.45 5.95
C ALA A 511 -8.85 -1.97 7.33
N ILE A 512 -9.72 -1.83 8.34
CA ILE A 512 -9.31 -1.71 9.76
C ILE A 512 -8.85 -3.08 10.27
N SER A 513 -9.70 -4.09 10.15
CA SER A 513 -9.50 -5.42 10.74
C SER A 513 -8.25 -6.12 10.18
N MET A 514 -8.00 -6.03 8.87
CA MET A 514 -6.79 -6.60 8.25
C MET A 514 -5.49 -6.03 8.84
N ALA A 515 -5.49 -4.76 9.25
CA ALA A 515 -4.33 -4.06 9.76
C ALA A 515 -4.14 -4.37 11.24
N LEU A 516 -5.22 -4.25 12.03
CA LEU A 516 -5.17 -4.46 13.47
C LEU A 516 -4.95 -5.94 13.81
N THR A 517 -5.60 -6.88 13.12
CA THR A 517 -5.34 -8.33 13.24
C THR A 517 -3.89 -8.67 12.93
N ALA A 518 -3.30 -8.06 11.90
CA ALA A 518 -1.91 -8.31 11.55
C ALA A 518 -0.92 -7.78 12.60
N ILE A 519 -1.17 -6.58 13.12
CA ILE A 519 -0.36 -5.94 14.16
C ILE A 519 -0.48 -6.71 15.48
N CYS A 520 -1.70 -6.95 15.96
CA CYS A 520 -1.95 -7.67 17.22
C CYS A 520 -1.50 -9.14 17.15
N GLY A 521 -1.68 -9.83 16.01
CA GLY A 521 -1.18 -11.19 15.83
C GLY A 521 0.35 -11.27 15.90
N THR A 522 1.05 -10.29 15.31
CA THR A 522 2.51 -10.24 15.38
C THR A 522 3.00 -9.86 16.78
N LEU A 523 2.32 -8.91 17.47
CA LEU A 523 2.60 -8.58 18.87
C LEU A 523 2.39 -9.79 19.79
N PHE A 524 1.30 -10.55 19.61
CA PHE A 524 1.01 -11.76 20.39
C PHE A 524 2.10 -12.81 20.18
N VAL A 525 2.45 -13.16 18.93
CA VAL A 525 3.53 -14.14 18.67
C VAL A 525 4.89 -13.66 19.14
N SER A 526 5.10 -12.35 19.33
CA SER A 526 6.33 -11.80 19.91
C SER A 526 6.45 -12.00 21.43
N ILE A 527 5.36 -12.34 22.13
CA ILE A 527 5.41 -12.66 23.57
C ILE A 527 6.01 -14.07 23.73
N PRO A 528 7.12 -14.27 24.46
CA PRO A 528 7.81 -15.56 24.53
C PRO A 528 6.93 -16.74 24.97
N ALA A 529 6.02 -16.53 25.93
CA ALA A 529 5.07 -17.55 26.38
C ALA A 529 4.06 -17.95 25.28
N VAL A 530 3.56 -16.98 24.49
CA VAL A 530 2.64 -17.23 23.38
C VAL A 530 3.36 -17.94 22.24
N LYS A 531 4.59 -17.52 21.90
CA LYS A 531 5.47 -18.23 20.95
C LYS A 531 5.67 -19.69 21.35
N ALA A 532 6.12 -19.93 22.58
CA ALA A 532 6.40 -21.27 23.08
C ALA A 532 5.14 -22.16 23.08
N LEU A 533 3.99 -21.61 23.48
CA LEU A 533 2.71 -22.32 23.44
C LEU A 533 2.28 -22.66 22.00
N ALA A 534 2.37 -21.71 21.07
CA ALA A 534 1.99 -21.93 19.67
C ALA A 534 2.89 -22.98 18.99
N ILE A 535 4.20 -22.94 19.23
CA ILE A 535 5.16 -23.95 18.73
C ILE A 535 4.87 -25.32 19.34
N LYS A 536 4.68 -25.41 20.68
CA LYS A 536 4.35 -26.66 21.38
C LYS A 536 3.03 -27.28 20.90
N ILE A 537 2.03 -26.47 20.58
CA ILE A 537 0.77 -26.94 20.00
C ILE A 537 0.99 -27.45 18.57
N ALA A 538 1.67 -26.68 17.71
CA ALA A 538 1.89 -27.03 16.30
C ALA A 538 2.78 -28.27 16.09
N LEU A 539 3.90 -28.34 16.79
CA LEU A 539 4.89 -29.40 16.60
C LEU A 539 4.58 -30.66 17.42
N GLY A 540 4.12 -30.49 18.67
CA GLY A 540 3.74 -31.59 19.54
C GLY A 540 4.92 -32.47 19.94
N ALA A 541 5.07 -33.62 19.27
CA ALA A 541 6.21 -34.53 19.44
C ALA A 541 7.43 -34.14 18.57
N LEU A 542 7.29 -33.12 17.71
CA LEU A 542 8.37 -32.52 16.90
C LEU A 542 8.92 -31.23 17.52
N ALA A 543 8.61 -30.95 18.80
CA ALA A 543 8.75 -29.64 19.45
C ALA A 543 10.07 -29.46 20.23
#